data_AF-A0AA36JRV7-F1
#
_entry.id   AF-A0AA36JRV7-F1
#
_cell.length_a   1.000
_cell.length_b   1.000
_cell.length_c   1.000
_cell.angle_alpha   90.00
_cell.angle_beta   90.00
_cell.angle_gamma   90.00
#
_symmetry.space_group_name_H-M   'P 1'
#
loop_
_entity.id
_entity.type
_entity.pdbx_description
1 polymer ?
#
loop_
_entity_poly.entity_id
_entity_poly.type
_entity_poly.pdbx_seq_one_letter_code
_entity_poly.pdbx_strand_id
1 'polypeptide(L)'
;MFFDLDVVVRRDPSELFKVSAPAGMYHGRWDRSEFASHGGLLPQEAFEKDDCVRGCVNAGLLRLDPPVTSVERRELLDEMLREVAKLKEDDQSYLPEQYFLVKQIPNWHHIKVAWNCEVNPRWSVVERHKGNSKLEKCREVIKAELPRDWFELCETQEQLRSVGMFHFSGLWLQPWWYLNMPPTEAHQQLKKQFDKRDPPGMVALAVAEWLLAAQELKESAVFSEDETYCFKQQLGMLERTAEKWWDGVQSCNACGAIQDDYDESCEECEVSAHLARVVERSESATVSTSKGRRQNWDLGGNKKRRQRKKAEKDSMELAESRCRRPSPELGLSSQ
;
A
#
# COMPACT_ATOMS: atom_id res chain seq x y z
N MET A 1 0.22 17.95 5.72
CA MET A 1 0.01 16.74 4.91
C MET A 1 1.08 15.74 5.25
N PHE A 2 0.70 14.48 5.39
CA PHE A 2 1.60 13.35 5.51
C PHE A 2 1.39 12.47 4.27
N PHE A 3 2.50 12.00 3.69
CA PHE A 3 2.53 11.09 2.56
C PHE A 3 3.46 9.93 2.93
N ASP A 4 3.07 8.69 2.61
CA ASP A 4 4.01 7.59 2.63
C ASP A 4 5.09 7.77 1.55
N LEU A 5 6.20 7.04 1.69
CA LEU A 5 7.35 7.16 0.79
C LEU A 5 7.16 6.43 -0.54
N ASP A 6 6.12 5.61 -0.65
CA ASP A 6 5.78 4.78 -1.80
C ASP A 6 4.62 5.37 -2.61
N VAL A 7 4.50 6.71 -2.63
CA VAL A 7 3.51 7.43 -3.43
C VAL A 7 4.11 8.16 -4.63
N VAL A 8 3.29 8.37 -5.66
CA VAL A 8 3.59 9.25 -6.80
C VAL A 8 2.49 10.27 -6.94
N VAL A 9 2.84 11.55 -6.80
CA VAL A 9 1.92 12.68 -6.94
C VAL A 9 1.83 13.08 -8.40
N ARG A 10 0.61 13.08 -8.95
CA ARG A 10 0.33 13.37 -10.38
C ARG A 10 -0.30 14.74 -10.61
N ARG A 11 -0.93 15.28 -9.57
CA ARG A 11 -1.70 16.53 -9.60
C ARG A 11 -1.31 17.38 -8.40
N ASP A 12 -1.49 18.69 -8.53
CA ASP A 12 -1.24 19.63 -7.44
C ASP A 12 -2.04 19.23 -6.19
N PRO A 13 -1.38 18.87 -5.07
CA PRO A 13 -2.05 18.43 -3.85
C PRO A 13 -2.68 19.60 -3.06
N SER A 14 -2.64 20.84 -3.55
CA SER A 14 -3.20 22.02 -2.87
C SER A 14 -4.68 21.85 -2.48
N GLU A 15 -5.48 21.12 -3.28
CA GLU A 15 -6.88 20.81 -2.97
C GLU A 15 -7.04 20.02 -1.65
N LEU A 16 -6.06 19.22 -1.25
CA LEU A 16 -6.10 18.44 -0.01
C LEU A 16 -6.05 19.32 1.23
N PHE A 17 -5.51 20.54 1.13
CA PHE A 17 -5.52 21.51 2.23
C PHE A 17 -6.90 22.14 2.46
N LYS A 18 -7.82 22.04 1.48
CA LYS A 18 -9.20 22.51 1.61
C LYS A 18 -10.08 21.53 2.40
N VAL A 19 -9.61 20.31 2.64
CA VAL A 19 -10.27 19.32 3.47
C VAL A 19 -9.93 19.56 4.94
N SER A 20 -10.93 19.52 5.83
CA SER A 20 -10.76 19.65 7.29
C SER A 20 -10.01 18.45 7.90
N ALA A 21 -9.19 18.67 8.94
CA ALA A 21 -8.52 17.59 9.70
C ALA A 21 -9.43 17.08 10.82
N PRO A 22 -9.16 15.85 11.28
CA PRO A 22 -8.29 14.87 10.61
C PRO A 22 -8.93 14.38 9.30
N ALA A 23 -8.13 14.05 8.28
CA ALA A 23 -8.65 13.49 7.05
C ALA A 23 -7.75 12.39 6.48
N GLY A 24 -8.38 11.38 5.90
CA GLY A 24 -7.73 10.22 5.29
C GLY A 24 -8.69 9.49 4.37
N MET A 25 -8.17 8.62 3.51
CA MET A 25 -9.02 7.75 2.70
C MET A 25 -9.58 6.64 3.58
N TYR A 26 -10.90 6.52 3.69
CA TYR A 26 -11.51 5.42 4.43
C TYR A 26 -11.11 4.05 3.83
N HIS A 27 -10.69 3.14 4.70
CA HIS A 27 -10.25 1.80 4.36
C HIS A 27 -10.95 0.79 5.27
N GLY A 28 -11.90 0.05 4.72
CA GLY A 28 -12.71 -0.90 5.48
C GLY A 28 -14.04 -1.20 4.79
N ARG A 29 -14.87 -2.03 5.44
CA ARG A 29 -16.20 -2.40 4.92
C ARG A 29 -17.23 -1.43 5.47
N TRP A 30 -17.82 -0.60 4.61
CA TRP A 30 -18.92 0.28 5.03
C TRP A 30 -20.02 0.36 3.96
N ASP A 31 -21.19 -0.15 4.32
CA ASP A 31 -22.37 -0.29 3.46
C ASP A 31 -23.09 1.05 3.15
N ARG A 32 -22.51 2.19 3.55
CA ARG A 32 -23.11 3.52 3.31
C ARG A 32 -22.17 4.40 2.51
N SER A 33 -22.19 4.22 1.19
CA SER A 33 -21.45 5.05 0.23
C SER A 33 -21.87 6.53 0.23
N GLU A 34 -23.01 6.85 0.83
CA GLU A 34 -23.61 8.19 0.87
C GLU A 34 -22.81 9.22 1.69
N PHE A 35 -21.87 8.79 2.54
CA PHE A 35 -21.07 9.70 3.40
C PHE A 35 -19.64 9.95 2.92
N ALA A 36 -19.20 9.29 1.85
CA ALA A 36 -17.82 9.36 1.36
C ALA A 36 -17.62 10.41 0.26
N SER A 37 -18.23 11.59 0.38
CA SER A 37 -17.86 12.73 -0.48
C SER A 37 -16.47 13.24 -0.08
N HIS A 38 -15.71 13.81 -1.02
CA HIS A 38 -14.43 14.43 -0.69
C HIS A 38 -14.64 15.53 0.36
N GLY A 39 -13.95 15.43 1.50
CA GLY A 39 -14.09 16.32 2.63
C GLY A 39 -15.36 16.13 3.47
N GLY A 40 -16.18 15.12 3.18
CA GLY A 40 -17.32 14.75 4.01
C GLY A 40 -16.86 14.11 5.32
N LEU A 41 -17.60 14.36 6.40
CA LEU A 41 -17.34 13.75 7.71
C LEU A 41 -17.64 12.23 7.65
N LEU A 42 -16.68 11.41 8.06
CA LEU A 42 -16.84 9.99 8.26
C LEU A 42 -17.56 9.75 9.60
N PRO A 43 -18.66 8.98 9.61
CA PRO A 43 -19.37 8.66 10.84
C PRO A 43 -18.45 7.87 11.78
N GLN A 44 -18.49 8.17 13.08
CA GLN A 44 -17.63 7.49 14.06
C GLN A 44 -17.90 5.98 14.09
N GLU A 45 -19.15 5.59 13.84
CA GLU A 45 -19.60 4.21 13.74
C GLU A 45 -18.84 3.42 12.66
N ALA A 46 -18.23 4.11 11.67
CA ALA A 46 -17.35 3.52 10.65
C ALA A 46 -16.14 2.81 11.22
N PHE A 47 -15.69 3.23 12.40
CA PHE A 47 -14.48 2.73 13.06
C PHE A 47 -14.78 1.81 14.26
N GLU A 48 -16.05 1.74 14.71
CA GLU A 48 -16.44 1.07 15.95
C GLU A 48 -16.92 -0.37 15.77
N LYS A 49 -17.13 -0.84 14.53
CA LYS A 49 -17.62 -2.20 14.29
C LYS A 49 -16.58 -3.25 14.71
N ASP A 50 -16.99 -4.16 15.59
CA ASP A 50 -16.19 -5.29 16.09
C ASP A 50 -16.14 -6.50 15.12
N ASP A 51 -16.44 -6.28 13.83
CA ASP A 51 -16.30 -7.34 12.85
C ASP A 51 -14.82 -7.60 12.50
N CYS A 52 -14.58 -8.67 11.75
CA CYS A 52 -13.23 -9.10 11.39
C CYS A 52 -12.48 -8.10 10.49
N VAL A 53 -13.11 -7.00 10.05
CA VAL A 53 -12.53 -5.96 9.21
C VAL A 53 -12.97 -4.59 9.73
N ARG A 54 -12.45 -4.22 10.90
CA ARG A 54 -12.57 -2.87 11.45
C ARG A 54 -12.25 -1.83 10.36
N GLY A 55 -13.05 -0.76 10.29
CA GLY A 55 -12.73 0.37 9.44
C GLY A 55 -11.55 1.15 10.00
N CYS A 56 -10.70 1.68 9.12
CA CYS A 56 -9.65 2.62 9.44
C CYS A 56 -9.54 3.70 8.36
N VAL A 57 -8.53 4.56 8.46
CA VAL A 57 -8.07 5.39 7.36
C VAL A 57 -6.73 4.88 6.85
N ASN A 58 -6.55 4.85 5.53
CA ASN A 58 -5.28 4.49 4.92
C ASN A 58 -4.22 5.57 5.24
N ALA A 59 -3.09 5.16 5.83
CA ALA A 59 -2.04 6.08 6.27
C ALA A 59 -1.16 6.63 5.15
N GLY A 60 -1.24 6.10 3.92
CA GLY A 60 -0.45 6.58 2.78
C GLY A 60 -0.68 8.05 2.44
N LEU A 61 -1.83 8.60 2.85
CA LEU A 61 -2.14 10.01 2.77
C LEU A 61 -2.98 10.44 3.99
N LEU A 62 -2.46 11.36 4.78
CA LEU A 62 -3.20 11.98 5.89
C LEU A 62 -3.13 13.51 5.86
N ARG A 63 -4.27 14.15 6.16
CA ARG A 63 -4.36 15.57 6.49
C ARG A 63 -4.54 15.70 8.00
N LEU A 64 -3.50 16.15 8.68
CA LEU A 64 -3.47 16.37 10.12
C LEU A 64 -3.02 17.80 10.41
N ASP A 65 -3.62 18.43 11.42
CA ASP A 65 -3.19 19.72 11.96
C ASP A 65 -2.50 19.47 13.31
N PRO A 66 -1.16 19.35 13.34
CA PRO A 66 -0.45 19.19 14.59
C PRO A 66 -0.56 20.48 15.42
N PRO A 67 -0.42 20.39 16.76
CA PRO A 67 -0.32 21.57 17.59
C PRO A 67 0.74 22.57 17.12
N VAL A 68 0.48 23.86 17.31
CA VAL A 68 1.33 24.95 16.79
C VAL A 68 2.66 25.01 17.54
N THR A 69 2.65 24.75 18.86
CA THR A 69 3.85 24.83 19.67
C THR A 69 4.59 23.50 19.77
N SER A 70 5.92 23.55 19.93
CA SER A 70 6.74 22.34 20.13
C SER A 70 6.43 21.62 21.44
N VAL A 71 5.97 22.34 22.47
CA VAL A 71 5.58 21.80 23.77
C VAL A 71 4.32 20.95 23.60
N GLU A 72 3.26 21.51 23.03
CA GLU A 72 2.01 20.77 22.79
C GLU A 72 2.23 19.57 21.86
N ARG A 73 3.10 19.70 20.84
CA ARG A 73 3.47 18.56 19.98
C ARG A 73 4.16 17.45 20.75
N ARG A 74 5.04 17.79 21.70
CA ARG A 74 5.72 16.81 22.54
C ARG A 74 4.75 16.15 23.50
N GLU A 75 3.87 16.92 24.13
CA GLU A 75 2.84 16.40 25.02
C GLU A 75 1.90 15.43 24.28
N LEU A 76 1.47 15.79 23.08
CA LEU A 76 0.67 14.92 22.22
C LEU A 76 1.42 13.63 21.83
N LEU A 77 2.71 13.74 21.49
CA LEU A 77 3.53 12.56 21.20
C LEU A 77 3.69 11.66 22.42
N ASP A 78 3.99 12.23 23.59
CA ASP A 78 4.13 11.49 24.84
C ASP A 78 2.82 10.79 25.23
N GLU A 79 1.68 11.45 25.02
CA GLU A 79 0.33 10.88 25.16
C GLU A 79 0.15 9.68 24.23
N MET A 80 0.42 9.85 22.93
CA MET A 80 0.29 8.77 21.94
C MET A 80 1.20 7.59 22.27
N LEU A 81 2.45 7.84 22.68
CA LEU A 81 3.39 6.79 23.08
C LEU A 81 2.90 6.04 24.32
N ARG A 82 2.32 6.74 25.31
CA ARG A 82 1.69 6.10 26.48
C ARG A 82 0.51 5.21 26.08
N GLU A 83 -0.31 5.62 25.12
CA GLU A 83 -1.43 4.82 24.63
C GLU A 83 -0.96 3.61 23.82
N VAL A 84 0.04 3.77 22.95
CA VAL A 84 0.65 2.66 22.20
C VAL A 84 1.25 1.62 23.15
N ALA A 85 1.86 2.05 24.26
CA ALA A 85 2.43 1.15 25.26
C ALA A 85 1.37 0.30 26.01
N LYS A 86 0.08 0.66 25.92
CA LYS A 86 -1.04 -0.10 26.50
C LYS A 86 -1.63 -1.14 25.56
N LEU A 87 -1.25 -1.13 24.27
CA LEU A 87 -1.75 -2.09 23.29
C LEU A 87 -1.34 -3.51 23.67
N LYS A 88 -2.31 -4.43 23.61
CA LYS A 88 -2.13 -5.84 23.96
C LYS A 88 -1.72 -6.65 22.73
N GLU A 89 -1.32 -7.90 22.96
CA GLU A 89 -1.03 -8.84 21.86
C GLU A 89 -2.24 -9.03 20.93
N ASP A 90 -3.45 -9.00 21.48
CA ASP A 90 -4.69 -9.08 20.70
C ASP A 90 -4.98 -7.83 19.85
N ASP A 91 -4.31 -6.71 20.12
CA ASP A 91 -4.37 -5.50 19.29
C ASP A 91 -3.38 -5.56 18.11
N GLN A 92 -2.57 -6.62 18.00
CA GLN A 92 -1.69 -6.83 16.85
C GLN A 92 -2.53 -7.03 15.59
N SER A 93 -2.40 -6.11 14.66
CA SER A 93 -3.04 -6.18 13.35
C SER A 93 -1.99 -5.96 12.26
N TYR A 94 -2.42 -6.07 11.01
CA TYR A 94 -1.58 -5.73 9.86
C TYR A 94 -1.43 -4.22 9.65
N LEU A 95 -2.27 -3.40 10.30
CA LEU A 95 -2.33 -1.93 10.17
C LEU A 95 -2.51 -1.26 11.55
N PRO A 96 -1.64 -1.57 12.55
CA PRO A 96 -1.88 -1.21 13.95
C PRO A 96 -1.95 0.30 14.15
N GLU A 97 -1.12 1.07 13.46
CA GLU A 97 -1.10 2.53 13.51
C GLU A 97 -2.39 3.15 12.96
N GLN A 98 -2.96 2.58 11.88
CA GLN A 98 -4.18 3.11 11.27
C GLN A 98 -5.39 2.93 12.20
N TYR A 99 -5.52 1.75 12.81
CA TYR A 99 -6.58 1.51 13.81
C TYR A 99 -6.39 2.34 15.07
N PHE A 100 -5.15 2.53 15.49
CA PHE A 100 -4.84 3.40 16.61
C PHE A 100 -5.28 4.84 16.33
N LEU A 101 -4.91 5.40 15.17
CA LEU A 101 -5.23 6.79 14.82
C LEU A 101 -6.73 7.07 14.79
N VAL A 102 -7.54 6.20 14.19
CA VAL A 102 -9.01 6.40 14.14
C VAL A 102 -9.69 6.27 15.49
N LYS A 103 -9.08 5.55 16.43
CA LYS A 103 -9.57 5.44 17.81
C LYS A 103 -9.21 6.66 18.65
N GLN A 104 -8.03 7.23 18.45
CA GLN A 104 -7.51 8.34 19.28
C GLN A 104 -7.96 9.70 18.78
N ILE A 105 -8.17 9.87 17.47
CA ILE A 105 -8.52 11.16 16.87
C ILE A 105 -9.95 11.07 16.32
N PRO A 106 -10.92 11.83 16.85
CA PRO A 106 -12.30 11.81 16.37
C PRO A 106 -12.49 12.69 15.12
N ASN A 107 -13.67 12.60 14.51
CA ASN A 107 -14.15 13.50 13.43
C ASN A 107 -13.31 13.44 12.14
N TRP A 108 -12.99 12.23 11.67
CA TRP A 108 -12.29 12.05 10.39
C TRP A 108 -13.11 12.52 9.20
N HIS A 109 -12.46 13.17 8.24
CA HIS A 109 -13.04 13.55 6.96
C HIS A 109 -12.49 12.66 5.84
N HIS A 110 -13.32 12.34 4.85
CA HIS A 110 -12.95 11.45 3.76
C HIS A 110 -12.08 12.15 2.72
N ILE A 111 -10.92 11.57 2.43
CA ILE A 111 -10.16 11.87 1.22
C ILE A 111 -10.56 10.85 0.14
N LYS A 112 -10.98 11.33 -1.03
CA LYS A 112 -11.38 10.46 -2.14
C LYS A 112 -10.24 9.53 -2.53
N VAL A 113 -10.60 8.32 -2.95
CA VAL A 113 -9.63 7.30 -3.43
C VAL A 113 -8.71 7.82 -4.53
N ALA A 114 -9.17 8.75 -5.37
CA ALA A 114 -8.36 9.36 -6.42
C ALA A 114 -7.08 10.03 -5.90
N TRP A 115 -7.05 10.45 -4.63
CA TRP A 115 -5.92 11.10 -3.99
C TRP A 115 -5.05 10.15 -3.15
N ASN A 116 -5.47 8.90 -2.96
CA ASN A 116 -4.68 7.87 -2.28
C ASN A 116 -4.93 6.52 -2.96
N CYS A 117 -4.76 6.48 -4.29
CA CYS A 117 -5.19 5.35 -5.10
C CYS A 117 -4.18 4.22 -4.97
N GLU A 118 -4.54 3.17 -4.21
CA GLU A 118 -3.66 2.01 -4.06
C GLU A 118 -3.50 1.26 -5.38
N VAL A 119 -2.26 1.12 -5.81
CA VAL A 119 -1.91 0.42 -7.05
C VAL A 119 -1.99 -1.07 -6.80
N ASN A 120 -3.10 -1.70 -7.20
CA ASN A 120 -3.31 -3.13 -7.03
C ASN A 120 -3.67 -3.80 -8.36
N PRO A 121 -2.93 -4.83 -8.80
CA PRO A 121 -3.23 -5.55 -10.04
C PRO A 121 -4.51 -6.41 -9.98
N ARG A 122 -5.22 -6.48 -8.85
CA ARG A 122 -6.38 -7.38 -8.68
C ARG A 122 -7.73 -6.82 -9.15
N TRP A 123 -7.74 -5.67 -9.83
CA TRP A 123 -8.97 -4.92 -10.11
C TRP A 123 -10.01 -5.63 -11.00
N SER A 124 -9.67 -6.70 -11.74
CA SER A 124 -10.67 -7.34 -12.62
C SER A 124 -10.58 -8.87 -12.81
N VAL A 125 -10.43 -9.65 -11.73
CA VAL A 125 -10.80 -11.09 -11.81
C VAL A 125 -12.32 -11.30 -12.05
N VAL A 126 -13.08 -10.22 -12.20
CA VAL A 126 -14.54 -10.18 -12.24
C VAL A 126 -15.15 -10.52 -13.61
N GLU A 127 -14.49 -10.25 -14.74
CA GLU A 127 -15.15 -10.38 -16.05
C GLU A 127 -14.95 -11.73 -16.77
N ARG A 128 -13.95 -12.52 -16.38
CA ARG A 128 -13.64 -13.80 -17.06
C ARG A 128 -14.67 -14.91 -16.84
N HIS A 129 -15.70 -14.65 -16.04
CA HIS A 129 -16.58 -15.68 -15.51
C HIS A 129 -18.06 -15.31 -15.57
N LYS A 130 -18.49 -14.58 -16.62
CA LYS A 130 -19.92 -14.58 -17.00
C LYS A 130 -20.34 -16.04 -17.21
N GLY A 131 -21.16 -16.57 -16.31
CA GLY A 131 -21.59 -17.98 -16.28
C GLY A 131 -20.99 -18.85 -15.17
N ASN A 132 -20.01 -18.38 -14.39
CA ASN A 132 -19.55 -19.09 -13.20
C ASN A 132 -20.16 -18.45 -11.94
N SER A 133 -21.29 -19.00 -11.48
CA SER A 133 -22.10 -18.46 -10.38
C SER A 133 -21.35 -18.19 -9.07
N LYS A 134 -20.21 -18.84 -8.83
CA LYS A 134 -19.34 -18.55 -7.67
C LYS A 134 -18.61 -17.21 -7.78
N LEU A 135 -18.16 -16.83 -8.97
CA LEU A 135 -17.40 -15.58 -9.18
C LEU A 135 -18.32 -14.36 -9.33
N GLU A 136 -19.53 -14.55 -9.85
CA GLU A 136 -20.59 -13.53 -9.75
C GLU A 136 -20.96 -13.26 -8.28
N LYS A 137 -21.06 -14.30 -7.44
CA LYS A 137 -21.21 -14.11 -5.99
C LYS A 137 -20.01 -13.38 -5.37
N CYS A 138 -18.78 -13.72 -5.75
CA CYS A 138 -17.60 -12.96 -5.31
C CYS A 138 -17.64 -11.50 -5.77
N ARG A 139 -18.19 -11.19 -6.96
CA ARG A 139 -18.38 -9.83 -7.43
C ARG A 139 -19.33 -9.05 -6.54
N GLU A 140 -20.49 -9.62 -6.22
CA GLU A 140 -21.46 -8.98 -5.33
C GLU A 140 -20.90 -8.80 -3.92
N VAL A 141 -20.12 -9.76 -3.43
CA VAL A 141 -19.43 -9.66 -2.15
C VAL A 141 -18.35 -8.56 -2.18
N ILE A 142 -17.48 -8.51 -3.19
CA ILE A 142 -16.45 -7.48 -3.31
C ILE A 142 -17.06 -6.09 -3.51
N LYS A 143 -18.11 -5.97 -4.34
CA LYS A 143 -18.86 -4.71 -4.54
C LYS A 143 -19.56 -4.21 -3.28
N ALA A 144 -20.05 -5.13 -2.46
CA ALA A 144 -20.63 -4.78 -1.15
C ALA A 144 -19.55 -4.41 -0.12
N GLU A 145 -18.29 -4.79 -0.34
CA GLU A 145 -17.22 -4.66 0.64
C GLU A 145 -16.31 -3.43 0.46
N LEU A 146 -16.14 -2.93 -0.77
CA LEU A 146 -15.29 -1.77 -1.04
C LEU A 146 -16.10 -0.49 -1.24
N PRO A 147 -15.58 0.69 -0.84
CA PRO A 147 -16.25 1.95 -1.10
C PRO A 147 -16.47 2.17 -2.61
N ARG A 148 -17.62 2.74 -2.97
CA ARG A 148 -18.06 2.88 -4.37
C ARG A 148 -17.07 3.65 -5.25
N ASP A 149 -16.39 4.63 -4.68
CA ASP A 149 -15.38 5.45 -5.38
C ASP A 149 -14.14 4.65 -5.79
N TRP A 150 -13.87 3.49 -5.16
CA TRP A 150 -12.90 2.54 -5.70
C TRP A 150 -13.34 2.08 -7.07
N PHE A 151 -14.52 1.47 -7.22
CA PHE A 151 -14.93 0.91 -8.51
C PHE A 151 -14.97 1.94 -9.65
N GLU A 152 -15.32 3.19 -9.34
CA GLU A 152 -15.46 4.26 -10.33
C GLU A 152 -14.11 4.78 -10.87
N LEU A 153 -12.97 4.57 -10.20
CA LEU A 153 -11.71 5.22 -10.62
C LEU A 153 -10.95 4.54 -11.75
N CYS A 154 -11.27 3.28 -12.06
CA CYS A 154 -10.59 2.53 -13.12
C CYS A 154 -11.57 1.74 -14.01
N GLU A 155 -12.74 2.29 -14.36
CA GLU A 155 -13.54 1.70 -15.44
C GLU A 155 -13.10 2.22 -16.81
N THR A 156 -12.55 3.44 -16.87
CA THR A 156 -12.19 4.15 -18.09
C THR A 156 -10.85 4.86 -17.98
N GLN A 157 -10.23 5.13 -19.13
CA GLN A 157 -9.02 5.97 -19.21
C GLN A 157 -9.24 7.39 -18.68
N GLU A 158 -10.44 7.93 -18.81
CA GLU A 158 -10.77 9.27 -18.32
C GLU A 158 -10.80 9.33 -16.79
N GLN A 159 -11.37 8.31 -16.14
CA GLN A 159 -11.34 8.17 -14.69
C GLN A 159 -9.90 7.95 -14.19
N LEU A 160 -9.10 7.13 -14.88
CA LEU A 160 -7.69 6.94 -14.52
C LEU A 160 -6.87 8.24 -14.63
N ARG A 161 -7.18 9.11 -15.60
CA ARG A 161 -6.57 10.46 -15.68
C ARG A 161 -6.96 11.34 -14.49
N SER A 162 -8.09 11.06 -13.82
CA SER A 162 -8.56 11.82 -12.66
C SER A 162 -7.78 11.55 -11.37
N VAL A 163 -7.05 10.43 -11.31
CA VAL A 163 -6.20 10.06 -10.17
C VAL A 163 -5.13 11.13 -9.95
N GLY A 164 -5.10 11.69 -8.75
CA GLY A 164 -4.12 12.68 -8.30
C GLY A 164 -2.89 12.07 -7.64
N MET A 165 -2.99 10.84 -7.12
CA MET A 165 -1.87 10.15 -6.49
C MET A 165 -1.99 8.64 -6.64
N PHE A 166 -0.88 7.99 -6.98
CA PHE A 166 -0.72 6.55 -6.87
C PHE A 166 -0.01 6.20 -5.57
N HIS A 167 -0.45 5.15 -4.88
CA HIS A 167 0.14 4.65 -3.65
C HIS A 167 0.49 3.17 -3.83
N PHE A 168 1.77 2.82 -3.79
CA PHE A 168 2.27 1.44 -3.99
C PHE A 168 2.25 0.62 -2.70
N SER A 169 1.06 0.52 -2.10
CA SER A 169 0.93 -0.07 -0.77
C SER A 169 1.26 -1.58 -0.73
N GLY A 170 1.98 -1.97 0.32
CA GLY A 170 2.32 -3.36 0.59
C GLY A 170 3.52 -3.88 -0.22
N LEU A 171 3.48 -5.15 -0.62
CA LEU A 171 4.64 -5.86 -1.21
C LEU A 171 4.33 -6.53 -2.55
N TRP A 172 3.12 -6.33 -3.08
CA TRP A 172 2.63 -7.08 -4.26
C TRP A 172 3.20 -6.57 -5.57
N LEU A 173 3.51 -5.28 -5.61
CA LEU A 173 4.12 -4.61 -6.73
C LEU A 173 4.99 -3.51 -6.18
N GLN A 174 6.26 -3.51 -6.55
CA GLN A 174 7.14 -2.39 -6.25
C GLN A 174 7.60 -1.76 -7.56
N PRO A 175 7.46 -0.44 -7.73
CA PRO A 175 7.80 0.20 -8.99
C PRO A 175 9.31 0.12 -9.28
N TRP A 176 10.15 0.06 -8.23
CA TRP A 176 11.59 -0.10 -8.37
C TRP A 176 12.02 -1.44 -8.99
N TRP A 177 11.15 -2.46 -9.04
CA TRP A 177 11.44 -3.68 -9.81
C TRP A 177 11.75 -3.37 -11.28
N TYR A 178 11.20 -2.30 -11.83
CA TYR A 178 11.33 -1.92 -13.23
C TYR A 178 12.38 -0.82 -13.47
N LEU A 179 13.20 -0.49 -12.47
CA LEU A 179 14.10 0.67 -12.51
C LEU A 179 15.15 0.61 -13.63
N ASN A 180 15.52 -0.60 -14.08
CA ASN A 180 16.46 -0.81 -15.18
C ASN A 180 15.79 -0.83 -16.57
N MET A 181 14.48 -0.57 -16.65
CA MET A 181 13.74 -0.50 -17.90
C MET A 181 13.36 0.95 -18.22
N PRO A 182 13.38 1.35 -19.51
CA PRO A 182 12.75 2.58 -19.94
C PRO A 182 11.26 2.62 -19.52
N PRO A 183 10.72 3.76 -19.06
CA PRO A 183 9.32 3.85 -18.62
C PRO A 183 8.31 3.39 -19.67
N THR A 184 8.57 3.67 -20.94
CA THR A 184 7.74 3.25 -22.08
C THR A 184 7.72 1.73 -22.26
N GLU A 185 8.85 1.06 -22.04
CA GLU A 185 8.98 -0.39 -22.10
C GLU A 185 8.27 -1.05 -20.92
N ALA A 186 8.52 -0.56 -19.70
CA ALA A 186 7.83 -1.03 -18.49
C ALA A 186 6.31 -0.90 -18.62
N HIS A 187 5.82 0.23 -19.15
CA HIS A 187 4.40 0.44 -19.42
C HIS A 187 3.83 -0.61 -20.38
N GLN A 188 4.50 -0.87 -21.51
CA GLN A 188 4.03 -1.86 -22.50
C GLN A 188 4.01 -3.27 -21.93
N GLN A 189 5.07 -3.65 -21.20
CA GLN A 189 5.19 -4.96 -20.58
C GLN A 189 4.11 -5.18 -19.52
N LEU A 190 3.92 -4.23 -18.60
CA LEU A 190 2.90 -4.30 -17.56
C LEU A 190 1.49 -4.31 -18.15
N LYS A 191 1.23 -3.50 -19.19
CA LYS A 191 -0.06 -3.49 -19.87
C LYS A 191 -0.37 -4.85 -20.49
N LYS A 192 0.64 -5.53 -21.05
CA LYS A 192 0.47 -6.90 -21.56
C LYS A 192 0.28 -7.91 -20.43
N GLN A 193 1.06 -7.80 -19.35
CA GLN A 193 1.00 -8.71 -18.20
C GLN A 193 -0.33 -8.64 -17.43
N PHE A 194 -0.93 -7.45 -17.38
CA PHE A 194 -2.15 -7.18 -16.64
C PHE A 194 -3.35 -6.85 -17.55
N ASP A 195 -3.26 -7.10 -18.87
CA ASP A 195 -4.30 -6.75 -19.86
C ASP A 195 -5.73 -7.15 -19.43
N LYS A 196 -5.85 -8.34 -18.84
CA LYS A 196 -7.11 -8.94 -18.37
C LYS A 196 -7.48 -8.59 -16.93
N ARG A 197 -6.52 -8.13 -16.13
CA ARG A 197 -6.69 -7.85 -14.69
C ARG A 197 -6.75 -6.35 -14.37
N ASP A 198 -6.29 -5.54 -15.30
CA ASP A 198 -6.27 -4.08 -15.27
C ASP A 198 -6.43 -3.54 -16.72
N PRO A 199 -7.62 -3.69 -17.34
CA PRO A 199 -7.88 -3.22 -18.70
C PRO A 199 -7.57 -1.73 -18.94
N PRO A 200 -7.84 -0.81 -17.98
CA PRO A 200 -7.41 0.59 -18.09
C PRO A 200 -5.90 0.77 -17.95
N GLY A 201 -5.15 -0.22 -17.43
CA GLY A 201 -3.70 -0.13 -17.29
C GLY A 201 -3.25 0.82 -16.18
N MET A 202 -3.98 0.90 -15.06
CA MET A 202 -3.58 1.65 -13.87
C MET A 202 -2.17 1.26 -13.39
N VAL A 203 -1.87 -0.03 -13.29
CA VAL A 203 -0.58 -0.57 -12.86
C VAL A 203 0.52 -0.13 -13.81
N ALA A 204 0.30 -0.31 -15.11
CA ALA A 204 1.25 0.07 -16.14
C ALA A 204 1.56 1.57 -16.11
N LEU A 205 0.50 2.39 -15.98
CA LEU A 205 0.61 3.83 -15.89
C LEU A 205 1.35 4.27 -14.62
N ALA A 206 0.96 3.74 -13.46
CA ALA A 206 1.54 4.11 -12.18
C ALA A 206 3.04 3.81 -12.13
N VAL A 207 3.45 2.61 -12.55
CA VAL A 207 4.87 2.24 -12.57
C VAL A 207 5.64 3.12 -13.55
N ALA A 208 5.10 3.38 -14.74
CA ALA A 208 5.76 4.24 -15.72
C ALA A 208 5.95 5.67 -15.20
N GLU A 209 4.95 6.24 -14.53
CA GLU A 209 5.06 7.56 -13.91
C GLU A 209 6.05 7.59 -12.74
N TRP A 210 6.10 6.53 -11.92
CA TRP A 210 7.14 6.40 -10.88
C TRP A 210 8.54 6.39 -11.49
N LEU A 211 8.75 5.63 -12.58
CA LEU A 211 10.04 5.56 -13.27
C LEU A 211 10.44 6.90 -13.89
N LEU A 212 9.48 7.61 -14.49
CA LEU A 212 9.70 8.96 -15.01
C LEU A 212 10.12 9.92 -13.89
N ALA A 213 9.44 9.90 -12.74
CA ALA A 213 9.81 10.71 -11.59
C ALA A 213 11.22 10.37 -11.08
N ALA A 214 11.58 9.08 -11.01
CA ALA A 214 12.93 8.66 -10.61
C ALA A 214 14.00 9.14 -11.61
N GLN A 215 13.71 9.12 -12.92
CA GLN A 215 14.59 9.63 -13.97
C GLN A 215 14.76 11.15 -13.85
N GLU A 216 13.67 11.90 -13.67
CA GLU A 216 13.72 13.36 -13.48
C GLU A 216 14.56 13.73 -12.25
N LEU A 217 14.40 13.00 -11.14
CA LEU A 217 15.22 13.19 -9.94
C LEU A 217 16.70 12.90 -10.21
N LYS A 218 17.01 11.88 -11.03
CA LYS A 218 18.38 11.54 -11.41
C LYS A 218 19.04 12.61 -12.29
N GLU A 219 18.27 13.23 -13.18
CA GLU A 219 18.78 14.13 -14.21
C GLU A 219 18.77 15.61 -13.80
N SER A 220 17.76 16.04 -13.06
CA SER A 220 17.48 17.47 -12.85
C SER A 220 17.34 17.91 -11.39
N ALA A 221 17.30 16.98 -10.43
CA ALA A 221 17.18 17.40 -9.03
C ALA A 221 18.44 18.13 -8.57
N VAL A 222 18.22 19.29 -7.95
CA VAL A 222 19.28 20.08 -7.32
C VAL A 222 19.37 19.67 -5.87
N PHE A 223 20.35 18.83 -5.57
CA PHE A 223 20.67 18.37 -4.23
C PHE A 223 21.97 19.03 -3.75
N SER A 224 22.15 19.13 -2.44
CA SER A 224 23.49 19.35 -1.87
C SER A 224 24.44 18.19 -2.23
N GLU A 225 25.74 18.35 -2.00
CA GLU A 225 26.72 17.30 -2.29
C GLU A 225 26.43 16.01 -1.50
N ASP A 226 26.12 16.14 -0.21
CA ASP A 226 25.80 15.02 0.67
C ASP A 226 24.50 14.32 0.26
N GLU A 227 23.46 15.10 -0.10
CA GLU A 227 22.20 14.55 -0.60
C GLU A 227 22.39 13.85 -1.95
N THR A 228 23.19 14.43 -2.86
CA THR A 228 23.53 13.82 -4.15
C THR A 228 24.22 12.48 -3.95
N TYR A 229 25.20 12.42 -3.03
CA TYR A 229 25.90 11.19 -2.71
C TYR A 229 24.94 10.13 -2.17
N CYS A 230 24.13 10.47 -1.17
CA CYS A 230 23.14 9.58 -0.58
C CYS A 230 22.15 9.07 -1.63
N PHE A 231 21.59 9.98 -2.43
CA PHE A 231 20.65 9.64 -3.50
C PHE A 231 21.26 8.64 -4.50
N LYS A 232 22.48 8.91 -5.00
CA LYS A 232 23.15 8.01 -5.95
C LYS A 232 23.46 6.63 -5.33
N GLN A 233 23.83 6.58 -4.05
CA GLN A 233 24.04 5.31 -3.35
C GLN A 233 22.75 4.50 -3.26
N GLN A 234 21.65 5.13 -2.83
CA GLN A 234 20.36 4.46 -2.69
C GLN A 234 19.79 4.01 -4.05
N LEU A 235 19.84 4.89 -5.05
CA LEU A 235 19.40 4.57 -6.40
C LEU A 235 20.20 3.40 -6.98
N GLY A 236 21.54 3.43 -6.86
CA GLY A 236 22.38 2.33 -7.32
C GLY A 236 22.15 1.02 -6.57
N MET A 237 21.76 1.07 -5.28
CA MET A 237 21.31 -0.12 -4.54
C MET A 237 20.01 -0.68 -5.10
N LEU A 238 19.03 0.19 -5.40
CA LEU A 238 17.77 -0.21 -6.01
C LEU A 238 17.97 -0.80 -7.42
N GLU A 239 18.79 -0.17 -8.27
CA GLU A 239 19.11 -0.66 -9.63
C GLU A 239 19.70 -2.08 -9.58
N ARG A 240 20.67 -2.34 -8.68
CA ARG A 240 21.24 -3.69 -8.48
C ARG A 240 20.23 -4.69 -7.91
N THR A 241 19.30 -4.22 -7.08
CA THR A 241 18.27 -5.07 -6.48
C THR A 241 17.22 -5.45 -7.53
N ALA A 242 16.86 -4.50 -8.40
CA ALA A 242 15.99 -4.72 -9.55
C ALA A 242 16.63 -5.71 -10.53
N GLU A 243 17.92 -5.55 -10.86
CA GLU A 243 18.66 -6.48 -11.73
C GLU A 243 18.60 -7.92 -11.18
N LYS A 244 18.94 -8.11 -9.90
CA LYS A 244 18.87 -9.42 -9.25
C LYS A 244 17.45 -10.00 -9.20
N TRP A 245 16.44 -9.14 -9.05
CA TRP A 245 15.06 -9.59 -9.08
C TRP A 245 14.72 -10.16 -10.46
N TRP A 246 15.10 -9.45 -11.53
CA TRP A 246 14.89 -9.91 -12.91
C TRP A 246 15.71 -11.14 -13.30
N ASP A 247 16.93 -11.31 -12.78
CA ASP A 247 17.72 -12.52 -13.01
C ASP A 247 17.01 -13.80 -12.52
N GLY A 248 16.18 -13.68 -11.48
CA GLY A 248 15.39 -14.77 -10.93
C GLY A 248 14.02 -14.94 -11.59
N VAL A 249 13.54 -13.94 -12.34
CA VAL A 249 12.21 -13.94 -12.93
C VAL A 249 12.21 -14.78 -14.21
N GLN A 250 11.38 -15.82 -14.22
CA GLN A 250 11.06 -16.53 -15.45
C GLN A 250 9.80 -15.95 -16.07
N SER A 251 9.86 -15.57 -17.34
CA SER A 251 8.65 -15.22 -18.09
C SER A 251 7.96 -16.50 -18.55
N CYS A 252 6.65 -16.61 -18.36
CA CYS A 252 5.90 -17.71 -18.93
C CYS A 252 6.02 -17.71 -20.47
N ASN A 253 6.44 -18.85 -21.04
CA ASN A 253 6.63 -19.00 -22.48
C ASN A 253 5.35 -18.79 -23.33
N ALA A 254 4.16 -19.02 -22.75
CA ALA A 254 2.90 -18.91 -23.46
C ALA A 254 2.35 -17.47 -23.53
N CYS A 255 2.41 -16.72 -22.42
CA CYS A 255 1.79 -15.39 -22.33
C CYS A 255 2.79 -14.26 -22.08
N GLY A 256 4.04 -14.57 -21.71
CA GLY A 256 5.07 -13.61 -21.34
C GLY A 256 4.86 -12.96 -19.97
N ALA A 257 3.91 -13.44 -19.17
CA ALA A 257 3.73 -12.96 -17.80
C ALA A 257 4.91 -13.40 -16.93
N ILE A 258 5.39 -12.50 -16.08
CA ILE A 258 6.40 -12.79 -15.06
C ILE A 258 5.82 -13.82 -14.08
N GLN A 259 6.46 -14.98 -13.99
CA GLN A 259 6.29 -15.89 -12.87
C GLN A 259 7.24 -15.43 -11.77
N ASP A 260 6.70 -14.74 -10.77
CA ASP A 260 7.40 -14.59 -9.50
C ASP A 260 7.18 -15.91 -8.73
N ASP A 261 8.16 -16.35 -7.93
CA ASP A 261 8.14 -17.63 -7.19
C ASP A 261 6.91 -17.82 -6.27
N TYR A 262 6.08 -16.78 -6.13
CA TYR A 262 4.82 -16.78 -5.39
C TYR A 262 3.59 -17.28 -6.16
N ASP A 263 3.66 -17.43 -7.48
CA ASP A 263 2.56 -17.91 -8.32
C ASP A 263 3.11 -18.95 -9.32
N GLU A 264 3.42 -20.13 -8.79
CA GLU A 264 3.59 -21.32 -9.62
C GLU A 264 2.27 -21.56 -10.37
N SER A 265 2.32 -21.31 -11.68
CA SER A 265 1.76 -22.14 -12.76
C SER A 265 1.13 -21.28 -13.87
N CYS A 266 1.43 -21.58 -15.13
CA CYS A 266 0.98 -20.83 -16.32
C CYS A 266 0.06 -21.75 -17.15
N GLU A 267 -1.00 -21.18 -17.75
CA GLU A 267 -2.31 -21.82 -18.06
C GLU A 267 -3.10 -22.22 -16.80
N GLU A 268 -2.35 -22.75 -15.86
CA GLU A 268 -2.61 -23.17 -14.50
C GLU A 268 -2.64 -22.00 -13.49
N CYS A 269 -2.32 -20.77 -13.94
CA CYS A 269 -2.41 -19.44 -13.28
C CYS A 269 -3.86 -19.02 -12.96
N GLU A 270 -4.79 -19.97 -12.96
CA GLU A 270 -6.17 -19.80 -12.56
C GLU A 270 -6.32 -19.93 -11.05
N VAL A 271 -7.24 -19.12 -10.52
CA VAL A 271 -7.73 -19.13 -9.13
C VAL A 271 -6.74 -18.46 -8.17
N SER A 272 -7.00 -17.24 -7.73
CA SER A 272 -7.86 -17.04 -6.54
C SER A 272 -7.50 -17.93 -5.34
N ALA A 273 -6.27 -18.43 -5.18
CA ALA A 273 -5.91 -19.26 -4.02
C ALA A 273 -6.07 -18.51 -2.68
N HIS A 274 -6.10 -17.18 -2.70
CA HIS A 274 -6.48 -16.36 -1.54
C HIS A 274 -8.00 -16.14 -1.44
N LEU A 275 -8.70 -15.89 -2.55
CA LEU A 275 -10.15 -15.64 -2.57
C LEU A 275 -10.99 -16.92 -2.33
N ALA A 276 -10.53 -18.09 -2.78
CA ALA A 276 -11.15 -19.38 -2.49
C ALA A 276 -11.03 -19.76 -1.00
N ARG A 277 -9.91 -19.42 -0.34
CA ARG A 277 -9.72 -19.63 1.12
C ARG A 277 -10.60 -18.69 1.97
N VAL A 278 -10.98 -17.52 1.45
CA VAL A 278 -11.92 -16.61 2.13
C VAL A 278 -13.36 -17.16 2.06
N VAL A 279 -13.74 -17.80 0.95
CA VAL A 279 -15.07 -18.42 0.79
C VAL A 279 -15.22 -19.72 1.58
N GLU A 280 -14.20 -20.57 1.66
CA GLU A 280 -14.27 -21.76 2.53
C GLU A 280 -14.35 -21.39 4.03
N ARG A 281 -13.83 -20.22 4.43
CA ARG A 281 -13.95 -19.69 5.80
C ARG A 281 -15.35 -19.13 6.12
N SER A 282 -16.09 -18.63 5.14
CA SER A 282 -17.47 -18.17 5.36
C SER A 282 -18.47 -19.31 5.35
N GLU A 283 -18.22 -20.37 4.56
CA GLU A 283 -19.09 -21.56 4.52
C GLU A 283 -18.87 -22.50 5.74
N SER A 284 -17.67 -22.54 6.32
CA SER A 284 -17.39 -23.33 7.54
C SER A 284 -17.81 -22.67 8.86
N ALA A 285 -18.24 -21.41 8.83
CA ALA A 285 -18.73 -20.68 10.01
C ALA A 285 -20.23 -20.93 10.30
N THR A 286 -20.93 -21.68 9.44
CA THR A 286 -22.31 -22.12 9.72
C THR A 286 -22.36 -23.64 9.75
N VAL A 287 -22.71 -24.18 10.92
CA VAL A 287 -22.90 -25.61 11.23
C VAL A 287 -21.61 -26.39 11.60
N SER A 288 -21.21 -26.31 12.87
CA SER A 288 -21.11 -27.53 13.70
C SER A 288 -20.97 -27.21 15.20
N THR A 289 -22.05 -27.43 15.93
CA THR A 289 -21.97 -27.78 17.35
C THR A 289 -21.48 -29.22 17.45
N SER A 290 -20.22 -29.46 17.83
CA SER A 290 -19.82 -30.49 18.82
C SER A 290 -18.32 -30.81 18.83
N LYS A 291 -17.75 -30.74 20.03
CA LYS A 291 -16.67 -31.55 20.62
C LYS A 291 -15.42 -31.88 19.78
N GLY A 292 -14.36 -31.14 20.09
CA GLY A 292 -13.10 -31.72 20.57
C GLY A 292 -12.16 -32.38 19.56
N ARG A 293 -11.19 -31.61 19.03
CA ARG A 293 -9.82 -32.10 18.76
C ARG A 293 -8.87 -30.93 18.55
N ARG A 294 -7.88 -30.77 19.45
CA ARG A 294 -6.72 -29.90 19.25
C ARG A 294 -5.82 -30.56 18.19
N GLN A 295 -5.60 -29.89 17.06
CA GLN A 295 -4.48 -30.18 16.17
C GLN A 295 -3.46 -29.05 16.29
N ASN A 296 -2.23 -29.43 16.66
CA ASN A 296 -1.05 -28.59 16.62
C ASN A 296 -0.75 -28.21 15.17
N TRP A 297 -0.71 -26.91 14.89
CA TRP A 297 -0.21 -26.38 13.62
C TRP A 297 1.28 -26.07 13.77
N ASP A 298 2.07 -26.70 12.91
CA ASP A 298 3.53 -26.63 12.87
C ASP A 298 4.01 -25.29 12.29
N LEU A 299 4.93 -24.61 12.99
CA LEU A 299 5.35 -23.22 12.78
C LEU A 299 6.58 -23.06 11.86
N GLY A 300 6.92 -24.06 11.05
CA GLY A 300 8.17 -24.13 10.27
C GLY A 300 8.36 -23.01 9.24
N GLY A 301 7.29 -22.53 8.60
CA GLY A 301 7.38 -21.49 7.56
C GLY A 301 7.67 -20.08 8.10
N ASN A 302 7.26 -19.78 9.33
CA ASN A 302 7.38 -18.44 9.90
C ASN A 302 8.83 -18.11 10.33
N LYS A 303 9.63 -19.14 10.64
CA LYS A 303 11.01 -18.98 11.10
C LYS A 303 11.96 -18.55 9.98
N LYS A 304 11.86 -19.16 8.79
CA LYS A 304 12.64 -18.76 7.60
C LYS A 304 12.28 -17.35 7.12
N ARG A 305 10.99 -17.00 7.14
CA ARG A 305 10.51 -15.65 6.81
C ARG A 305 11.04 -14.58 7.78
N ARG A 306 11.05 -14.87 9.09
CA ARG A 306 11.65 -13.97 10.10
C ARG A 306 13.16 -13.82 9.92
N GLN A 307 13.88 -14.88 9.55
CA GLN A 307 15.33 -14.82 9.32
C GLN A 307 15.70 -13.99 8.09
N ARG A 308 14.98 -14.14 6.97
CA ARG A 308 15.21 -13.35 5.75
C ARG A 308 14.91 -11.86 5.98
N LYS A 309 13.78 -11.55 6.63
CA LYS A 309 13.43 -10.18 7.04
C LYS A 309 14.44 -9.54 7.99
N LYS A 310 15.01 -10.34 8.91
CA LYS A 310 16.08 -9.86 9.80
C LYS A 310 17.35 -9.53 9.01
N ALA A 311 17.75 -10.36 8.07
CA ALA A 311 18.93 -10.13 7.25
C ALA A 311 18.80 -8.89 6.34
N GLU A 312 17.62 -8.68 5.74
CA GLU A 312 17.34 -7.48 4.92
C GLU A 312 17.33 -6.20 5.78
N LYS A 313 16.70 -6.24 6.96
CA LYS A 313 16.69 -5.12 7.92
C LYS A 313 18.10 -4.79 8.41
N ASP A 314 18.87 -5.78 8.84
CA ASP A 314 20.25 -5.59 9.31
C ASP A 314 21.15 -5.01 8.19
N SER A 315 20.91 -5.38 6.92
CA SER A 315 21.62 -4.82 5.76
C SER A 315 21.25 -3.36 5.48
N MET A 316 19.98 -2.97 5.68
CA MET A 316 19.54 -1.57 5.53
C MET A 316 20.07 -0.68 6.66
N GLU A 317 19.98 -1.12 7.92
CA GLU A 317 20.51 -0.36 9.07
C GLU A 317 22.04 -0.15 8.96
N LEU A 318 22.76 -1.12 8.40
CA LEU A 318 24.19 -0.97 8.11
C LEU A 318 24.48 0.06 7.00
N ALA A 319 23.60 0.19 6.00
CA ALA A 319 23.72 1.22 4.96
C ALA A 319 23.39 2.61 5.51
N GLU A 320 22.37 2.74 6.35
CA GLU A 320 21.99 3.99 7.01
C GLU A 320 23.06 4.50 7.98
N SER A 321 23.64 3.62 8.79
CA SER A 321 24.72 3.99 9.73
C SER A 321 25.97 4.50 9.02
N ARG A 322 26.22 4.08 7.78
CA ARG A 322 27.31 4.61 6.94
C ARG A 322 27.02 5.98 6.36
N CYS A 323 25.74 6.33 6.19
CA CYS A 323 25.32 7.66 5.71
C CYS A 323 25.31 8.71 6.83
N ARG A 324 25.20 8.29 8.09
CA ARG A 324 25.35 9.17 9.26
C ARG A 324 26.82 9.37 9.60
N ARG A 325 27.55 10.19 8.83
CA ARG A 325 28.80 10.75 9.37
C ARG A 325 28.45 11.79 10.44
N PRO A 326 29.12 11.80 11.61
CA PRO A 326 28.99 12.91 12.52
C PRO A 326 29.47 14.17 11.81
N SER A 327 28.63 15.20 11.75
CA SER A 327 29.05 16.53 11.32
C SER A 327 30.27 16.94 12.16
N PRO A 328 31.35 17.44 11.55
CA PRO A 328 32.48 17.93 12.32
C PRO A 328 31.98 19.04 13.24
N GLU A 329 32.14 18.85 14.55
CA GLU A 329 31.85 19.87 15.53
C GLU A 329 32.65 21.13 15.15
N LEU A 330 31.94 22.18 14.73
CA LEU A 330 32.50 23.50 14.57
C LEU A 330 32.95 23.95 15.96
N GLY A 331 34.23 23.74 16.24
CA GLY A 331 34.90 24.23 17.43
C GLY A 331 34.79 25.75 17.46
N LEU A 332 33.82 26.25 18.23
CA LEU A 332 33.75 27.65 18.63
C LEU A 332 34.95 27.90 19.56
N SER A 333 36.06 28.38 19.00
CA SER A 333 37.12 28.97 19.78
C SER A 333 36.60 30.28 20.38
N SER A 334 36.35 30.28 21.68
CA SER A 334 36.13 31.50 22.46
C SER A 334 37.38 32.38 22.42
N GLN A 335 37.25 33.58 21.88
CA GLN A 335 38.08 34.75 22.20
C GLN A 335 37.31 35.68 23.11
#